data_AF-A0A6J3BXE7-F1
#
_entry.id   AF-A0A6J3BXE7-F1
#
_cell.length_a   1.000
_cell.length_b   1.000
_cell.length_c   1.000
_cell.angle_alpha   90.00
_cell.angle_beta   90.00
_cell.angle_gamma   90.00
#
_symmetry.space_group_name_H-M   'P 1'
#
loop_
_entity.id
_entity.type
_entity.pdbx_description
1 polymer ?
#
loop_
_entity_poly.entity_id
_entity_poly.type
_entity_poly.pdbx_seq_one_letter_code
_entity_poly.pdbx_strand_id
1 'polypeptide(L)'
;MWLAHRGGFTAVVREGDADAGRAKVRVIQTGEVITVDEDDLEKANPPQLEMCEDIASLRCLNECGALNVLRSRYAAGLPHARAGHALLVLGPPKRTAPIYTEKVAAMFRGCRADDMPPHVFAAAQSAHRCMLASRRDRAIVFLGR
;
A
#
# COMPACT_ATOMS: atom_id res chain seq x y z
N MET A 1 3.43 14.85 8.55
CA MET A 1 2.34 15.04 7.57
C MET A 1 2.91 14.79 6.19
N TRP A 2 2.05 14.66 5.19
CA TRP A 2 2.43 14.60 3.79
C TRP A 2 2.03 15.91 3.11
N LEU A 3 2.89 16.40 2.23
CA LEU A 3 2.59 17.48 1.31
C LEU A 3 2.41 16.85 -0.07
N ALA A 4 1.21 16.96 -0.64
CA ALA A 4 0.93 16.54 -2.01
C ALA A 4 1.39 17.63 -2.98
N HIS A 5 2.04 17.25 -4.08
CA HIS A 5 2.43 18.18 -5.13
C HIS A 5 2.42 17.48 -6.50
N ARG A 6 2.51 18.24 -7.60
CA ARG A 6 2.47 17.67 -8.97
C ARG A 6 3.52 16.58 -9.26
N GLY A 7 4.60 16.54 -8.48
CA GLY A 7 5.69 15.57 -8.62
C GLY A 7 5.58 14.34 -7.70
N GLY A 8 4.50 14.22 -6.93
CA GLY A 8 4.31 13.15 -5.95
C GLY A 8 4.01 13.72 -4.56
N PHE A 9 4.72 13.22 -3.55
CA PHE A 9 4.48 13.61 -2.17
C PHE A 9 5.78 13.66 -1.38
N THR A 10 5.81 14.55 -0.39
CA THR A 10 6.98 14.77 0.48
C THR A 10 6.57 14.76 1.94
N ALA A 11 7.43 14.21 2.81
CA ALA A 11 7.21 14.20 4.25
C ALA A 11 7.54 15.57 4.86
N VAL A 12 6.60 16.14 5.61
CA VAL A 12 6.72 17.48 6.20
C VAL A 12 6.29 17.52 7.66
N VAL A 13 6.83 18.47 8.42
CA VAL A 13 6.46 18.79 9.80
C VAL A 13 5.78 20.16 9.83
N ARG A 14 4.59 20.27 10.43
CA ARG A 14 3.93 21.57 10.65
C ARG A 14 4.71 22.34 11.71
N GLU A 15 5.11 23.56 11.40
CA GLU A 15 5.79 24.44 12.38
C GLU A 15 4.87 25.53 12.92
N GLY A 16 3.84 25.91 12.16
CA GLY A 16 2.83 26.85 12.61
C GLY A 16 1.88 27.25 11.50
N ASP A 17 0.95 28.13 11.86
CA ASP A 17 -0.06 28.64 10.95
C ASP A 17 0.45 29.92 10.30
N ALA A 18 0.15 30.11 9.02
CA ALA A 18 0.36 31.36 8.30
C ALA A 18 -0.99 32.07 8.10
N ASP A 19 -0.97 33.18 7.36
CA ASP A 19 -2.18 33.93 7.07
C ASP A 19 -3.11 33.17 6.09
N ALA A 20 -4.42 33.26 6.35
CA ALA A 20 -5.51 32.89 5.43
C ALA A 20 -5.44 31.47 4.84
N GLY A 21 -5.57 30.44 5.69
CA GLY A 21 -5.69 29.04 5.23
C GLY A 21 -4.38 28.41 4.73
N ARG A 22 -3.24 29.01 5.07
CA ARG A 22 -1.91 28.51 4.74
C ARG A 22 -1.19 28.06 6.00
N ALA A 23 -0.32 27.07 5.87
CA ALA A 23 0.51 26.56 6.95
C ALA A 23 2.00 26.66 6.60
N LYS A 24 2.83 26.96 7.60
CA LYS A 24 4.28 26.84 7.50
C LYS A 24 4.68 25.41 7.81
N VAL A 25 5.33 24.77 6.85
CA VAL A 25 5.80 23.40 6.98
C VAL A 25 7.30 23.31 6.69
N ARG A 26 7.98 22.49 7.46
CA ARG A 26 9.38 22.12 7.22
C ARG A 26 9.44 20.80 6.48
N VAL A 27 10.14 20.78 5.36
CA VAL A 27 10.42 19.57 4.58
C VAL A 27 11.44 18.72 5.34
N ILE A 28 11.12 17.46 5.61
CA ILE A 28 12.00 16.58 6.41
C ILE A 28 13.31 16.26 5.67
N GLN A 29 13.24 16.13 4.34
CA GLN A 29 14.40 15.74 3.53
C GLN A 29 15.41 16.87 3.31
N THR A 30 14.95 18.11 3.10
CA THR A 30 15.81 19.26 2.79
C THR A 30 16.01 20.18 3.98
N GLY A 31 15.15 20.11 5.01
CA GLY A 31 15.14 21.05 6.13
C GLY A 31 14.55 22.43 5.79
N GLU A 32 14.13 22.65 4.54
CA GLU A 32 13.60 23.92 4.07
C GLU A 32 12.20 24.19 4.66
N VAL A 33 11.95 25.43 5.06
CA VAL A 33 10.65 25.88 5.56
C VAL A 33 9.91 26.60 4.44
N ILE A 34 8.77 26.05 4.05
CA ILE A 34 7.92 26.57 2.98
C ILE A 34 6.53 26.88 3.52
N THR A 35 5.84 27.85 2.91
CA THR A 35 4.44 28.13 3.19
C THR A 35 3.59 27.49 2.11
N VAL A 36 2.65 26.65 2.51
CA VAL A 36 1.80 25.85 1.62
C VAL A 36 0.34 26.03 1.98
N ASP A 37 -0.54 25.70 1.04
CA ASP A 37 -1.97 25.65 1.31
C ASP A 37 -2.29 24.50 2.29
N GLU A 38 -3.24 24.71 3.20
CA GLU A 38 -3.68 23.64 4.08
C GLU A 38 -4.37 22.50 3.32
N ASP A 39 -4.99 22.80 2.17
CA ASP A 39 -5.67 21.80 1.35
C ASP A 39 -4.69 20.80 0.68
N ASP A 40 -3.42 21.17 0.53
CA ASP A 40 -2.36 20.30 -0.02
C ASP A 40 -1.74 19.38 1.06
N LEU A 41 -2.17 19.51 2.33
CA LEU A 41 -1.62 18.77 3.46
C LEU A 41 -2.46 17.55 3.83
N GLU A 42 -1.83 16.38 3.76
CA GLU A 42 -2.43 15.12 4.20
C GLU A 42 -1.85 14.62 5.53
N LYS A 43 -2.68 13.95 6.32
CA LYS A 43 -2.24 13.34 7.59
C LYS A 43 -1.28 12.18 7.33
N ALA A 44 -0.15 12.17 8.05
CA ALA A 44 0.76 11.02 7.99
C ALA A 44 0.25 9.87 8.87
N ASN A 45 0.45 8.64 8.40
CA ASN A 45 0.24 7.44 9.20
C ASN A 45 1.45 7.22 10.13
N PRO A 46 1.27 6.54 11.28
CA PRO A 46 2.38 6.12 12.14
C PRO A 46 3.39 5.24 11.38
N PRO A 47 4.68 5.26 11.76
CA PRO A 47 5.73 4.50 11.07
C PRO A 47 5.50 2.98 11.08
N GLN A 48 4.77 2.46 12.06
CA GLN A 48 4.39 1.05 12.15
C GLN A 48 3.55 0.57 10.96
N LEU A 49 2.85 1.49 10.28
CA LEU A 49 2.00 1.19 9.14
C LEU A 49 2.70 1.42 7.78
N GLU A 50 3.97 1.81 7.75
CA GLU A 50 4.69 2.13 6.51
C GLU A 50 4.85 0.93 5.56
N MET A 51 4.79 -0.30 6.09
CA MET A 51 4.89 -1.53 5.29
C MET A 51 3.70 -2.46 5.52
N CYS A 52 2.54 -1.91 5.93
CA CYS A 52 1.34 -2.73 6.17
C CYS A 52 1.00 -3.61 4.96
N GLU A 53 0.52 -4.82 5.21
CA GLU A 53 0.16 -5.75 4.14
C GLU A 53 -1.13 -5.37 3.42
N ASP A 54 -2.06 -4.72 4.15
CA ASP A 54 -3.33 -4.25 3.63
C ASP A 54 -3.43 -2.73 3.80
N ILE A 55 -3.52 -2.02 2.68
CA ILE A 55 -3.64 -0.56 2.65
C ILE A 55 -4.96 -0.11 3.27
N ALA A 56 -6.00 -0.95 3.25
CA ALA A 56 -7.26 -0.65 3.92
C ALA A 56 -7.12 -0.63 5.46
N SER A 57 -6.01 -1.12 6.01
CA SER A 57 -5.73 -1.05 7.45
C SER A 57 -5.09 0.28 7.91
N LEU A 58 -4.81 1.20 6.97
CA LEU A 58 -4.25 2.51 7.31
C LEU A 58 -5.22 3.33 8.16
N ARG A 59 -4.69 3.98 9.21
CA ARG A 59 -5.48 4.85 10.09
C ARG A 59 -6.03 6.06 9.35
N CYS A 60 -5.19 6.66 8.50
CA CYS A 60 -5.54 7.73 7.59
C CYS A 60 -5.42 7.18 6.18
N LEU A 61 -6.56 6.83 5.56
CA LEU A 61 -6.58 6.38 4.17
C LEU A 61 -6.53 7.61 3.26
N ASN A 62 -5.35 7.89 2.74
CA ASN A 62 -5.09 9.00 1.82
C ASN A 62 -4.10 8.58 0.73
N GLU A 63 -4.03 9.38 -0.33
CA GLU A 63 -3.24 9.02 -1.51
C GLU A 63 -1.75 8.95 -1.18
N CYS A 64 -1.23 9.92 -0.42
CA CYS A 64 0.19 9.94 -0.03
C CYS A 64 0.55 8.73 0.83
N GLY A 65 -0.32 8.34 1.76
CA GLY A 65 -0.12 7.19 2.63
C GLY A 65 -0.14 5.87 1.86
N ALA A 66 -1.12 5.69 0.96
CA ALA A 66 -1.22 4.50 0.12
C ALA A 66 0.01 4.36 -0.79
N LEU A 67 0.40 5.44 -1.48
CA LEU A 67 1.60 5.45 -2.32
C LEU A 67 2.89 5.20 -1.53
N ASN A 68 2.99 5.74 -0.31
CA ASN A 68 4.15 5.48 0.55
C ASN A 68 4.27 4.00 0.92
N VAL A 69 3.17 3.34 1.28
CA VAL A 69 3.17 1.89 1.55
C VAL A 69 3.61 1.10 0.33
N LEU A 70 3.03 1.38 -0.84
CA LEU A 70 3.38 0.70 -2.09
C LEU A 70 4.86 0.89 -2.44
N ARG A 71 5.37 2.13 -2.32
CA ARG A 71 6.77 2.46 -2.59
C ARG A 71 7.72 1.74 -1.62
N SER A 72 7.43 1.77 -0.32
CA SER A 72 8.25 1.13 0.71
C SER A 72 8.28 -0.40 0.55
N ARG A 73 7.13 -1.03 0.28
CA ARG A 73 7.04 -2.47 0.03
C ARG A 73 7.79 -2.87 -1.23
N TYR A 74 7.66 -2.10 -2.30
CA TYR A 74 8.40 -2.35 -3.55
C TYR A 74 9.92 -2.24 -3.34
N ALA A 75 10.38 -1.23 -2.60
CA ALA A 75 11.78 -1.08 -2.24
C ALA A 75 12.30 -2.25 -1.38
N ALA A 76 11.47 -2.79 -0.50
CA ALA A 76 11.76 -3.98 0.31
C ALA A 76 11.68 -5.31 -0.46
N GLY A 77 11.33 -5.30 -1.76
CA GLY A 77 11.20 -6.52 -2.56
C GLY A 77 9.92 -7.31 -2.32
N LEU A 78 8.87 -6.66 -1.78
CA LEU A 78 7.54 -7.21 -1.56
C LEU A 78 6.56 -6.62 -2.60
N PRO A 79 6.43 -7.22 -3.80
CA PRO A 79 5.67 -6.64 -4.91
C PRO A 79 4.15 -6.72 -4.73
N HIS A 80 3.69 -7.43 -3.70
CA HIS A 80 2.28 -7.68 -3.45
C HIS A 80 1.79 -6.90 -2.22
N ALA A 81 0.61 -6.30 -2.33
CA ALA A 81 -0.11 -5.66 -1.23
C ALA A 81 -1.62 -5.92 -1.38
N ARG A 82 -2.36 -5.94 -0.27
CA ARG A 82 -3.83 -5.96 -0.25
C ARG A 82 -4.38 -4.53 -0.24
N ALA A 83 -5.54 -4.39 -0.85
CA ALA A 83 -6.41 -3.23 -0.72
C ALA A 83 -7.82 -3.76 -0.41
N GLY A 84 -8.03 -4.16 0.84
CA GLY A 84 -9.21 -4.91 1.26
C GLY A 84 -9.35 -6.23 0.51
N HIS A 85 -10.35 -6.33 -0.36
CA HIS A 85 -10.62 -7.55 -1.15
C HIS A 85 -9.78 -7.66 -2.44
N ALA A 86 -9.14 -6.57 -2.86
CA ALA A 86 -8.31 -6.55 -4.06
C ALA A 86 -6.84 -6.85 -3.72
N LEU A 87 -6.16 -7.54 -4.63
CA LEU A 87 -4.70 -7.73 -4.58
C LEU A 87 -4.05 -6.76 -5.57
N LEU A 88 -3.13 -5.95 -5.07
CA LEU A 88 -2.27 -5.08 -5.86
C LEU A 88 -0.94 -5.79 -6.15
N VAL A 89 -0.52 -5.75 -7.40
CA VAL A 89 0.76 -6.31 -7.88
C VAL A 89 1.56 -5.20 -8.54
N LEU A 90 2.70 -4.85 -7.95
CA LEU A 90 3.56 -3.76 -8.39
C LEU A 90 4.65 -4.27 -9.34
N GLY A 91 4.50 -3.96 -10.63
CA GLY A 91 5.49 -4.23 -11.68
C GLY A 91 5.87 -5.71 -11.84
N PRO A 92 6.66 -6.08 -12.86
CA PRO A 92 7.29 -7.39 -12.86
C PRO A 92 8.25 -7.44 -11.67
N PRO A 93 8.11 -8.38 -10.72
CA PRO A 93 9.12 -8.55 -9.70
C PRO A 93 10.46 -8.75 -10.38
N LYS A 94 11.54 -8.24 -9.77
CA LYS A 94 12.90 -8.59 -10.20
C LYS A 94 12.91 -10.09 -10.44
N ARG A 95 13.29 -10.51 -11.67
CA ARG A 95 13.20 -11.90 -12.18
C ARG A 95 13.83 -12.96 -11.27
N THR A 96 14.54 -12.54 -10.23
CA THR A 96 15.31 -13.33 -9.27
C THR A 96 14.59 -13.63 -7.95
N ALA A 97 13.39 -13.11 -7.69
CA ALA A 97 12.68 -13.42 -6.44
C ALA A 97 12.07 -14.83 -6.47
N PRO A 98 12.48 -15.77 -5.59
CA PRO A 98 12.03 -17.17 -5.59
C PRO A 98 10.59 -17.36 -5.03
N ILE A 99 9.71 -16.39 -5.24
CA ILE A 99 8.36 -16.34 -4.67
C ILE A 99 7.35 -17.18 -5.47
N TYR A 100 7.67 -17.54 -6.72
CA TYR A 100 6.83 -18.37 -7.59
C TYR A 100 7.37 -19.78 -7.72
N THR A 101 7.47 -20.51 -6.61
CA THR A 101 7.89 -21.92 -6.61
C THR A 101 6.75 -22.82 -6.13
N GLU A 102 6.79 -24.10 -6.52
CA GLU A 102 5.81 -25.09 -6.08
C GLU A 102 5.80 -25.24 -4.56
N LYS A 103 6.98 -25.13 -3.93
CA LYS A 103 7.11 -25.13 -2.47
C LYS A 103 6.30 -23.99 -1.83
N VAL A 104 6.39 -22.79 -2.40
CA VAL A 104 5.61 -21.64 -1.92
C VAL A 104 4.13 -21.89 -2.18
N ALA A 105 3.73 -22.33 -3.38
CA ALA A 105 2.33 -22.64 -3.69
C ALA A 105 1.71 -23.65 -2.70
N ALA A 106 2.46 -24.69 -2.32
CA ALA A 106 2.04 -25.68 -1.34
C ALA A 106 1.79 -25.07 0.05
N MET A 107 2.55 -24.05 0.46
CA MET A 107 2.35 -23.35 1.74
C MET A 107 1.03 -22.55 1.80
N PHE A 108 0.51 -22.11 0.66
CA PHE A 108 -0.78 -21.41 0.60
C PHE A 108 -1.98 -22.37 0.58
N ARG A 109 -1.77 -23.66 0.35
CA ARG A 109 -2.87 -24.63 0.27
C ARG A 109 -3.50 -24.82 1.65
N GLY A 110 -4.80 -24.61 1.73
CA GLY A 110 -5.60 -24.83 2.96
C GLY A 110 -5.66 -23.64 3.92
N CYS A 111 -4.79 -22.64 3.77
CA CYS A 111 -4.77 -21.48 4.66
C CYS A 111 -5.93 -20.49 4.42
N ARG A 112 -6.26 -19.71 5.45
CA ARG A 112 -7.23 -18.59 5.33
C ARG A 112 -6.54 -17.38 4.72
N ALA A 113 -7.31 -16.49 4.11
CA ALA A 113 -6.73 -15.31 3.44
C ALA A 113 -6.08 -14.34 4.45
N ASP A 114 -6.60 -14.29 5.67
CA ASP A 114 -6.09 -13.41 6.73
C ASP A 114 -4.77 -13.90 7.32
N ASP A 115 -4.53 -15.22 7.26
CA ASP A 115 -3.33 -15.87 7.78
C ASP A 115 -2.17 -15.88 6.77
N MET A 116 -2.41 -15.43 5.54
CA MET A 116 -1.44 -15.48 4.46
C MET A 116 -1.01 -14.08 4.03
N PRO A 117 0.31 -13.88 3.75
CA PRO A 117 0.78 -12.63 3.21
C PRO A 117 0.16 -12.37 1.82
N PRO A 118 0.08 -11.11 1.39
CA PRO A 118 -0.44 -10.74 0.08
C PRO A 118 0.36 -11.47 -1.01
N HIS A 119 -0.31 -12.32 -1.78
CA HIS A 119 0.29 -13.09 -2.87
C HIS A 119 -0.77 -13.56 -3.86
N VAL A 120 -0.39 -13.79 -5.11
CA VAL A 120 -1.30 -14.35 -6.14
C VAL A 120 -1.85 -15.73 -5.74
N PHE A 121 -1.05 -16.55 -5.05
CA PHE A 121 -1.48 -17.84 -4.51
C PHE A 121 -2.53 -17.70 -3.40
N ALA A 122 -2.45 -16.63 -2.59
CA ALA A 122 -3.46 -16.34 -1.59
C ALA A 122 -4.81 -15.99 -2.24
N ALA A 123 -4.78 -15.19 -3.32
CA ALA A 123 -5.98 -14.86 -4.09
C ALA A 123 -6.61 -16.10 -4.74
N ALA A 124 -5.79 -16.96 -5.36
CA ALA A 124 -6.24 -18.23 -5.94
C ALA A 124 -6.86 -19.16 -4.89
N GLN A 125 -6.20 -19.33 -3.74
CA GLN A 125 -6.70 -20.15 -2.63
C GLN A 125 -8.02 -19.59 -2.07
N SER A 126 -8.12 -18.27 -1.92
CA SER A 126 -9.34 -17.62 -1.44
C SER A 126 -10.51 -17.86 -2.40
N ALA A 127 -10.29 -17.67 -3.71
CA ALA A 127 -11.30 -17.94 -4.73
C ALA A 127 -11.74 -19.41 -4.74
N HIS A 128 -10.79 -20.35 -4.68
CA HIS A 128 -11.06 -21.79 -4.63
C HIS A 128 -11.87 -22.18 -3.38
N ARG A 129 -11.48 -21.67 -2.19
CA ARG A 129 -12.22 -21.93 -0.96
C ARG A 129 -13.64 -21.37 -1.01
N CYS A 130 -13.80 -20.14 -1.51
CA CYS A 130 -15.10 -19.51 -1.68
C CYS A 130 -15.98 -20.29 -2.68
N MET A 131 -15.42 -20.81 -3.76
CA MET A 131 -16.13 -21.65 -4.73
C MET A 131 -16.66 -22.93 -4.07
N LEU A 132 -15.82 -23.64 -3.31
CA LEU A 132 -16.22 -24.87 -2.61
C LEU A 132 -17.27 -24.61 -1.51
N ALA A 133 -17.10 -23.53 -0.73
CA ALA A 133 -17.99 -23.21 0.37
C ALA A 133 -19.36 -22.70 -0.11
N SER A 134 -19.37 -21.82 -1.12
CA SER A 134 -20.62 -21.21 -1.62
C SER A 134 -21.29 -22.01 -2.75
N ARG A 135 -20.62 -23.03 -3.30
CA ARG A 135 -21.08 -23.81 -4.47
C ARG A 135 -21.45 -22.91 -5.66
N ARG A 136 -20.73 -21.80 -5.82
CA ARG A 136 -20.91 -20.82 -6.90
C ARG A 136 -19.57 -20.57 -7.58
N ASP A 137 -19.65 -20.36 -8.89
CA ASP A 137 -18.48 -20.04 -9.71
C ASP A 137 -17.83 -18.73 -9.26
N ARG A 138 -16.50 -18.69 -9.38
CA ARG A 138 -15.68 -17.53 -9.03
C ARG A 138 -14.75 -17.21 -10.19
N ALA A 139 -14.48 -15.93 -10.39
CA ALA A 139 -13.54 -15.45 -11.38
C ALA A 139 -12.46 -14.61 -10.71
N ILE A 140 -11.24 -14.69 -11.25
CA ILE A 140 -10.14 -13.78 -10.93
C ILE A 140 -9.92 -12.93 -12.17
N VAL A 141 -10.06 -11.63 -12.03
CA VAL A 141 -9.92 -10.67 -13.13
C VAL A 141 -8.64 -9.89 -12.93
N PHE A 142 -7.74 -9.96 -13.91
CA PHE A 142 -6.52 -9.16 -13.93
C PHE A 142 -6.83 -7.81 -14.55
N LEU A 143 -6.54 -6.75 -13.81
CA LEU A 143 -6.71 -5.37 -14.24
C LEU A 143 -5.35 -4.67 -14.17
N GLY A 144 -5.03 -3.89 -15.19
CA GLY A 144 -3.74 -3.21 -15.31
C GLY A 144 -3.50 -2.74 -16.74
N ARG A 145 -2.57 -1.81 -16.92
CA ARG A 145 -2.11 -1.31 -18.22
C ARG A 145 -0.74 -1.85 -18.55
#